data_AF-A0A822ALV0-F1
#
_entry.id   AF-A0A822ALV0-F1
#
_cell.length_a   1.000
_cell.length_b   1.000
_cell.length_c   1.000
_cell.angle_alpha   90.00
_cell.angle_beta   90.00
_cell.angle_gamma   90.00
#
_symmetry.space_group_name_H-M   'P 1'
#
loop_
_entity.id
_entity.type
_entity.pdbx_description
1 polymer ?
#
loop_
_entity_poly.entity_id
_entity_poly.type
_entity_poly.pdbx_seq_one_letter_code
_entity_poly.pdbx_strand_id
1 'polypeptide(L)'
;MGHGVSSDTTGHTIVEQNSNEHYLGLVNFGNTCYCNSVLQALYFCKPFRERVLNYRSTQKSKKENLLTCLADLFHMIVSGKRRTGALQPKKFINKLRKEN
;
A
#
# COMPACT_ATOMS: atom_id res chain seq x y z
N MET A 1 31.85 -11.80 -4.32
CA MET A 1 31.92 -11.30 -5.71
C MET A 1 30.55 -10.72 -6.07
N GLY A 2 30.28 -9.44 -6.21
CA GLY A 2 30.97 -8.19 -5.95
C GLY A 2 29.86 -7.13 -6.11
N HIS A 3 29.56 -6.36 -5.06
CA HIS A 3 28.63 -5.24 -5.18
C HIS A 3 29.39 -4.08 -5.85
N GLY A 4 29.06 -3.78 -7.11
CA GLY A 4 29.57 -2.62 -7.80
C GLY A 4 28.98 -1.36 -7.17
N VAL A 5 29.78 -0.63 -6.40
CA VAL A 5 29.47 0.72 -5.94
C VAL A 5 30.09 1.68 -6.95
N SER A 6 29.26 2.35 -7.75
CA SER A 6 29.69 3.52 -8.51
C SER A 6 29.33 4.76 -7.72
N SER A 7 30.35 5.44 -7.21
CA SER A 7 30.27 6.73 -6.55
C SER A 7 30.30 7.86 -7.57
N ASP A 8 29.32 8.76 -7.53
CA ASP A 8 29.41 10.08 -8.16
C ASP A 8 29.58 11.16 -7.06
N THR A 9 30.27 12.24 -7.40
CA THR A 9 30.93 13.19 -6.47
C THR A 9 29.97 14.16 -5.76
N THR A 10 28.68 13.84 -5.73
CA THR A 10 27.67 14.64 -5.03
C THR A 10 26.92 13.70 -4.12
N GLY A 11 27.04 13.86 -2.80
CA GLY A 11 26.52 12.97 -1.75
C GLY A 11 24.98 12.83 -1.68
N HIS A 12 24.28 12.88 -2.80
CA HIS A 12 22.91 12.40 -2.92
C HIS A 12 22.93 10.90 -3.18
N THR A 13 22.61 10.13 -2.15
CA THR A 13 22.15 8.74 -2.30
C THR A 13 20.99 8.75 -3.29
N ILE A 14 21.23 8.32 -4.52
CA ILE A 14 20.16 8.03 -5.47
C ILE A 14 19.40 6.85 -4.87
N VAL A 15 18.31 7.15 -4.16
CA VAL A 15 17.32 6.13 -3.83
C VAL A 15 16.85 5.63 -5.20
N GLU A 16 17.20 4.41 -5.59
CA GLU A 16 16.66 3.79 -6.79
C GLU A 16 15.14 3.93 -6.71
N GLN A 17 14.59 4.86 -7.50
CA GLN A 17 13.16 4.93 -7.67
C GLN A 17 12.77 3.67 -8.41
N ASN A 18 12.24 2.71 -7.68
CA ASN A 18 11.66 1.52 -8.27
C ASN A 18 10.59 2.02 -9.25
N SER A 19 10.86 1.94 -10.54
CA SER A 19 10.05 2.51 -11.63
C SER A 19 8.63 1.90 -11.69
N ASN A 20 8.37 0.92 -10.82
CA ASN A 20 7.11 0.23 -10.67
C ASN A 20 6.29 0.60 -9.43
N GLU A 21 6.72 1.58 -8.61
CA GLU A 21 5.97 2.01 -7.42
C GLU A 21 4.74 2.88 -7.80
N HIS A 22 3.65 2.76 -7.04
CA HIS A 22 2.43 3.55 -7.21
C HIS A 22 2.23 4.46 -5.99
N TYR A 23 2.20 5.77 -6.22
CA TYR A 23 2.01 6.80 -5.20
C TYR A 23 0.57 7.31 -5.24
N LEU A 24 -0.34 6.56 -4.65
CA LEU A 24 -1.77 6.90 -4.60
C LEU A 24 -2.17 7.40 -3.21
N GLY A 25 -2.76 8.60 -3.16
CA GLY A 25 -3.42 9.12 -1.98
C GLY A 25 -4.73 8.38 -1.68
N LEU A 26 -5.24 8.52 -0.45
CA LEU A 26 -6.53 7.97 -0.03
C LEU A 26 -7.53 9.10 0.25
N VAL A 27 -8.71 9.01 -0.37
CA VAL A 27 -9.79 9.99 -0.16
C VAL A 27 -10.25 9.95 1.30
N ASN A 28 -10.47 11.13 1.89
CA ASN A 28 -11.01 11.29 3.24
C ASN A 28 -12.54 11.22 3.19
N PHE A 29 -13.14 10.30 3.95
CA PHE A 29 -14.59 10.07 4.02
C PHE A 29 -15.19 10.51 5.35
N GLY A 30 -14.94 11.76 5.73
CA GLY A 30 -15.40 12.36 6.99
C GLY A 30 -14.52 11.92 8.16
N ASN A 31 -13.57 12.76 8.53
CA ASN A 31 -12.61 12.53 9.61
C ASN A 31 -11.89 11.17 9.54
N THR A 32 -11.69 10.58 8.36
CA THR A 32 -10.96 9.31 8.20
C THR A 32 -9.46 9.50 7.96
N CYS A 33 -8.94 10.73 8.10
CA CYS A 33 -7.53 11.04 7.87
C CYS A 33 -6.59 10.27 8.83
N TYR A 34 -7.02 10.01 10.06
CA TYR A 34 -6.28 9.18 11.02
C TYR A 34 -6.05 7.76 10.48
N CYS A 35 -7.04 7.21 9.78
CA CYS A 35 -6.96 5.89 9.19
C CYS A 35 -6.10 5.92 7.93
N ASN A 36 -6.29 6.94 7.08
CA ASN A 36 -5.55 7.09 5.84
C ASN A 36 -4.03 7.22 6.09
N SER A 37 -3.60 7.97 7.11
CA SER A 37 -2.17 8.14 7.43
C SER A 37 -1.53 6.83 7.89
N VAL A 38 -2.21 6.06 8.75
CA VAL A 38 -1.74 4.75 9.21
C VAL A 38 -1.68 3.75 8.06
N LEU A 39 -2.69 3.72 7.18
CA LEU A 39 -2.69 2.84 6.00
C LEU A 39 -1.52 3.10 5.07
N GLN A 40 -1.15 4.38 4.86
CA GLN A 40 0.02 4.75 4.06
C GLN A 40 1.31 4.30 4.73
N ALA A 41 1.48 4.56 6.03
CA ALA A 41 2.65 4.10 6.78
C ALA A 41 2.81 2.57 6.69
N LEU A 42 1.72 1.82 6.87
CA LEU A 42 1.72 0.36 6.73
C LEU A 42 2.02 -0.12 5.31
N TYR A 43 1.54 0.58 4.28
CA TYR A 43 1.80 0.20 2.88
C TYR A 43 3.28 0.34 2.52
N PHE A 44 3.96 1.38 3.01
CA PHE A 44 5.38 1.58 2.74
C PHE A 44 6.31 0.74 3.63
N CYS A 45 5.77 0.07 4.66
CA CYS A 45 6.45 -1.04 5.34
C CYS A 45 6.51 -2.27 4.42
N LYS A 46 7.54 -2.36 3.57
CA LYS A 46 7.70 -3.41 2.54
C LYS A 46 7.43 -4.85 3.05
N PRO A 47 7.98 -5.31 4.20
CA PRO A 47 7.70 -6.67 4.69
C PRO A 47 6.25 -6.91 5.09
N PHE A 48 5.55 -5.86 5.54
CA PHE A 48 4.13 -5.94 5.87
C PHE A 48 3.28 -5.99 4.60
N ARG A 49 3.55 -5.06 3.65
CA ARG A 49 2.88 -5.02 2.35
C ARG A 49 2.95 -6.35 1.61
N GLU A 50 4.13 -6.94 1.51
CA GLU A 50 4.33 -8.23 0.81
C GLU A 50 3.53 -9.36 1.46
N ARG A 51 3.53 -9.45 2.80
CA ARG A 51 2.72 -10.45 3.52
C ARG A 51 1.22 -10.25 3.30
N VAL A 52 0.74 -9.02 3.31
CA VAL A 52 -0.68 -8.70 3.07
C VAL A 52 -1.09 -9.03 1.63
N LEU A 53 -0.24 -8.75 0.65
CA LEU A 53 -0.49 -9.10 -0.76
C LEU A 53 -0.50 -10.62 -0.97
N ASN A 54 0.44 -11.34 -0.33
CA ASN A 54 0.47 -12.80 -0.36
C ASN A 54 -0.77 -13.40 0.31
N TYR A 55 -1.20 -12.84 1.45
CA TYR A 55 -2.43 -13.25 2.11
C TYR A 55 -3.65 -13.14 1.18
N ARG A 56 -3.76 -12.09 0.34
CA ARG A 56 -4.86 -12.00 -0.63
C ARG A 56 -4.97 -13.23 -1.53
N SER A 57 -3.83 -13.72 -2.02
CA SER A 57 -3.77 -14.83 -2.98
C SER A 57 -4.31 -16.14 -2.41
N THR A 58 -4.22 -16.35 -1.10
CA THR A 58 -4.63 -17.58 -0.40
C THR A 58 -6.09 -17.56 0.07
N GLN A 59 -6.76 -16.41 0.01
CA GLN A 59 -8.05 -16.19 0.67
C GLN A 59 -9.25 -16.09 -0.27
N LYS A 60 -9.14 -16.54 -1.54
CA LYS A 60 -10.16 -16.41 -2.59
C LYS A 60 -11.56 -16.95 -2.24
N SER A 61 -11.71 -17.75 -1.19
CA SER A 61 -12.97 -18.39 -0.76
C SER A 61 -13.35 -18.14 0.69
N LYS A 62 -12.68 -17.23 1.42
CA LYS A 62 -12.98 -16.98 2.84
C LYS A 62 -13.93 -15.81 3.06
N LYS A 63 -14.63 -15.87 4.20
CA LYS A 63 -15.52 -14.81 4.68
C LYS A 63 -14.77 -13.48 4.81
N GLU A 64 -15.41 -12.40 4.34
CA GLU A 64 -14.88 -11.05 4.39
C GLU A 64 -14.67 -10.57 5.84
N ASN A 65 -13.45 -10.09 6.12
CA ASN A 65 -13.03 -9.46 7.36
C ASN A 65 -12.17 -8.21 7.07
N LEU A 66 -11.79 -7.46 8.11
CA LEU A 66 -10.99 -6.25 7.94
C LEU A 66 -9.66 -6.50 7.20
N LEU A 67 -9.00 -7.63 7.47
CA LEU A 67 -7.72 -7.98 6.84
C LEU A 67 -7.90 -8.32 5.35
N THR A 68 -8.99 -8.98 4.94
CA THR A 68 -9.28 -9.18 3.51
C THR A 68 -9.55 -7.85 2.81
N CYS A 69 -10.26 -6.90 3.45
CA CYS A 69 -10.46 -5.57 2.88
C CYS A 69 -9.16 -4.77 2.77
N LEU A 70 -8.24 -4.91 3.74
CA LEU A 70 -6.90 -4.31 3.68
C LEU A 70 -6.10 -4.89 2.52
N ALA A 71 -6.14 -6.21 2.35
CA ALA A 71 -5.43 -6.91 1.30
C ALA A 71 -5.92 -6.51 -0.11
N ASP A 72 -7.24 -6.37 -0.28
CA ASP A 72 -7.82 -5.83 -1.51
C ASP A 72 -7.41 -4.37 -1.76
N LEU A 73 -7.41 -3.53 -0.71
CA LEU A 73 -6.96 -2.14 -0.82
C LEU A 73 -5.50 -2.06 -1.30
N PHE A 74 -4.58 -2.83 -0.69
CA PHE A 74 -3.17 -2.84 -1.08
C PHE A 74 -3.00 -3.38 -2.51
N HIS A 75 -3.78 -4.39 -2.89
CA HIS A 75 -3.75 -4.91 -4.24
C HIS A 75 -4.23 -3.89 -5.27
N MET A 76 -5.26 -3.09 -4.96
CA MET A 76 -5.70 -2.00 -5.84
C MET A 76 -4.62 -0.93 -6.04
N ILE A 77 -3.78 -0.67 -5.03
CA ILE A 77 -2.66 0.27 -5.18
C ILE A 77 -1.60 -0.29 -6.14
N VAL A 78 -1.21 -1.55 -5.97
CA VAL A 78 -0.14 -2.19 -6.78
C VAL A 78 -0.60 -2.50 -8.22
N SER A 79 -1.86 -2.85 -8.42
CA SER A 79 -2.42 -3.20 -9.74
C SER A 79 -2.95 -2.00 -10.53
N GLY A 80 -2.88 -0.78 -9.96
CA GLY A 80 -3.39 0.42 -10.58
C GLY A 80 -2.67 0.73 -11.90
N LYS A 81 -3.41 1.12 -12.94
CA LYS A 81 -2.79 1.59 -14.20
C LYS A 81 -2.07 2.94 -14.04
N ARG A 82 -2.53 3.76 -13.09
CA ARG A 82 -2.02 5.10 -12.83
C ARG A 82 -1.00 5.07 -11.71
N ARG A 83 0.18 5.65 -11.95
CA ARG A 83 1.28 5.77 -10.97
C ARG A 83 1.00 6.78 -9.87
N THR A 84 0.15 7.77 -10.12
CA THR A 84 -0.22 8.82 -9.18
C THR A 84 -1.73 9.10 -9.21
N GLY A 85 -2.26 9.71 -8.15
CA GLY A 85 -3.65 10.09 -8.03
C GLY A 85 -4.24 9.75 -6.66
N ALA A 86 -5.56 9.56 -6.61
CA ALA A 86 -6.28 9.23 -5.38
C ALA A 86 -7.17 8.00 -5.56
N LEU A 87 -7.25 7.18 -4.52
CA LEU A 87 -8.07 5.98 -4.42
C LEU A 87 -9.12 6.15 -3.32
N GLN A 88 -10.29 5.57 -3.52
CA GLN A 88 -11.40 5.61 -2.56
C GLN A 88 -11.44 4.32 -1.72
N PRO A 89 -10.97 4.32 -0.45
CA PRO A 89 -10.96 3.12 0.41
C PRO A 89 -12.34 2.75 0.97
N LYS A 90 -13.44 2.90 0.21
CA LYS A 90 -14.83 2.74 0.69
C LYS A 90 -15.09 1.41 1.39
N LYS A 91 -14.66 0.29 0.79
CA LYS A 91 -14.86 -1.05 1.37
C LYS A 91 -14.17 -1.20 2.72
N PHE A 92 -12.91 -0.79 2.81
CA PHE A 92 -12.14 -0.86 4.04
C PHE A 92 -12.75 0.01 5.15
N ILE A 93 -13.10 1.27 4.83
CA ILE A 93 -13.70 2.20 5.81
C ILE A 93 -15.06 1.67 6.31
N ASN A 94 -15.92 1.19 5.41
CA ASN A 94 -17.22 0.64 5.79
C ASN A 94 -17.07 -0.60 6.69
N LYS A 95 -16.08 -1.45 6.40
CA LYS A 95 -15.79 -2.62 7.22
C LYS A 95 -15.24 -2.24 8.60
N LEU A 96 -14.31 -1.29 8.66
CA LEU A 96 -13.74 -0.78 9.91
C LEU A 96 -14.83 -0.21 10.84
N ARG A 97 -15.74 0.61 10.29
CA ARG A 97 -16.90 1.19 11.00
C ARG A 97 -17.95 0.17 11.43
N LYS A 98 -17.96 -1.02 10.83
CA LYS A 98 -18.88 -2.09 11.22
C LYS A 98 -18.30 -2.92 12.37
N GLU A 99 -16.98 -2.95 12.50
CA GLU A 99 -16.26 -3.74 13.51
C GLU A 99 -15.81 -2.91 14.72
N ASN A 100 -16.09 -1.59 14.75
CA ASN A 100 -15.87 -0.66 15.86
C ASN A 100 -17.03 0.32 15.94
#